data_AF-A0A840FQC7-F1
#
_entry.id   AF-A0A840FQC7-F1
#
_cell.length_a   1.000
_cell.length_b   1.000
_cell.length_c   1.000
_cell.angle_alpha   90.00
_cell.angle_beta   90.00
_cell.angle_gamma   90.00
#
_symmetry.space_group_name_H-M   'P 1'
#
loop_
_entity.id
_entity.type
_entity.pdbx_description
1 polymer ?
#
loop_
_entity_poly.entity_id
_entity_poly.type
_entity_poly.pdbx_seq_one_letter_code
_entity_poly.pdbx_strand_id
1 'polypeptide(L)'
;MADQIIAGQDAPPSHGAIASSDAADLLEKKLSQLQSLLKCCYGDGCDWFDAIGATHRDRVMWIAADLADDAAQLSQELLKQINAADMPKA
;
A
#
# COMPACT_ATOMS: atom_id res chain seq x y z
N MET A 1 29.71 27.79 -37.10
CA MET A 1 30.29 27.23 -35.86
C MET A 1 29.20 27.28 -34.80
N ALA A 2 28.49 26.18 -34.59
CA ALA A 2 27.43 26.10 -33.59
C ALA A 2 27.89 25.09 -32.53
N ASP A 3 28.30 25.64 -31.39
CA ASP A 3 28.61 24.88 -30.20
C ASP A 3 27.49 25.15 -29.20
N GLN A 4 26.76 24.10 -28.83
CA GLN A 4 26.32 23.87 -27.45
C GLN A 4 25.61 22.53 -27.35
N ILE A 5 26.38 21.58 -26.82
CA ILE A 5 25.93 20.34 -26.23
C ILE A 5 25.28 20.71 -24.89
N ILE A 6 23.95 20.63 -24.80
CA ILE A 6 23.24 20.60 -23.51
C ILE A 6 22.79 19.15 -23.31
N ALA A 7 23.71 18.33 -22.82
CA ALA A 7 23.38 17.05 -22.22
C ALA A 7 22.76 17.35 -20.86
N GLY A 8 21.43 17.53 -20.84
CA GLY A 8 20.67 17.46 -19.60
C GLY A 8 20.90 16.07 -19.01
N GLN A 9 21.70 16.00 -17.95
CA GLN A 9 21.80 14.81 -17.12
C GLN A 9 20.41 14.58 -16.53
N ASP A 10 19.65 13.64 -17.10
CA ASP A 10 18.64 12.89 -16.36
C ASP A 10 19.38 12.18 -15.22
N ALA A 11 19.47 12.86 -14.07
CA ALA A 11 19.82 12.21 -12.83
C ALA A 11 18.81 11.07 -12.65
N PRO A 12 19.25 9.81 -12.51
CA PRO A 12 18.31 8.72 -12.32
C PRO A 12 17.49 9.05 -11.07
N PRO A 13 16.15 8.97 -11.14
CA PRO A 13 15.32 9.19 -9.96
C PRO A 13 15.85 8.26 -8.86
N SER A 14 16.20 8.87 -7.73
CA SER A 14 16.78 8.18 -6.58
C SER A 14 15.95 6.92 -6.32
N HIS A 15 16.56 5.73 -6.45
CA HIS A 15 15.85 4.45 -6.43
C HIS A 15 14.98 4.29 -5.17
N GLY A 16 15.36 4.93 -4.06
CA GLY A 16 14.58 4.97 -2.82
C GLY A 16 13.25 5.74 -2.91
N ALA A 17 13.16 6.79 -3.73
CA ALA A 17 11.91 7.52 -3.91
C ALA A 17 10.88 6.73 -4.72
N ILE A 18 11.35 5.95 -5.71
CA ILE A 18 10.50 5.11 -6.55
C ILE A 18 9.99 3.90 -5.76
N ALA A 19 10.87 3.24 -4.99
CA ALA A 19 10.49 2.12 -4.13
C ALA A 19 9.54 2.53 -2.99
N SER A 20 9.73 3.73 -2.42
CA SER A 20 8.81 4.26 -1.41
C SER A 20 7.44 4.64 -1.98
N SER A 21 7.36 5.12 -3.23
CA SER A 21 6.06 5.38 -3.88
C SER A 21 5.33 4.06 -4.12
N ASP A 22 6.00 3.06 -4.69
CA ASP A 22 5.41 1.74 -4.99
C ASP A 22 4.86 1.05 -3.73
N ALA A 23 5.59 1.14 -2.61
CA ALA A 23 5.13 0.61 -1.32
C ALA A 23 3.92 1.38 -0.76
N ALA A 24 3.85 2.70 -0.94
CA ALA A 24 2.71 3.51 -0.52
C ALA A 24 1.47 3.24 -1.37
N ASP A 25 1.64 3.16 -2.70
CA ASP A 25 0.60 2.78 -3.65
C ASP A 25 0.05 1.37 -3.34
N LEU A 26 0.93 0.42 -3.02
CA LEU A 26 0.52 -0.93 -2.62
C LEU A 26 -0.25 -0.95 -1.30
N LEU A 27 0.19 -0.16 -0.30
CA LEU A 27 -0.51 -0.02 0.98
C LEU A 27 -1.91 0.56 0.77
N GLU A 28 -2.04 1.64 -0.01
CA GLU A 28 -3.32 2.27 -0.32
C GLU A 28 -4.28 1.27 -0.98
N LYS A 29 -3.78 0.48 -1.93
CA LYS A 29 -4.55 -0.56 -2.59
C LYS A 29 -5.02 -1.64 -1.62
N LYS A 30 -4.16 -2.13 -0.71
CA LYS A 30 -4.51 -3.14 0.30
C LYS A 30 -5.57 -2.61 1.28
N LEU A 31 -5.42 -1.38 1.75
CA LEU A 31 -6.40 -0.73 2.62
C LEU A 31 -7.75 -0.53 1.91
N SER A 32 -7.73 -0.14 0.63
CA SER A 32 -8.95 0.01 -0.18
C SER A 32 -9.69 -1.32 -0.38
N GLN A 33 -8.94 -2.42 -0.58
CA GLN A 33 -9.49 -3.77 -0.65
C GLN A 33 -10.13 -4.19 0.67
N LEU A 34 -9.43 -3.99 1.79
CA LEU A 34 -9.93 -4.28 3.13
C LEU A 34 -11.19 -3.46 3.44
N GLN A 35 -11.18 -2.16 3.12
CA GLN A 35 -12.32 -1.28 3.35
C GLN A 35 -13.54 -1.72 2.52
N SER A 36 -13.32 -2.09 1.26
CA SER A 36 -14.39 -2.57 0.38
C SER A 36 -14.98 -3.90 0.89
N LEU A 37 -14.12 -4.81 1.35
CA LEU A 37 -14.53 -6.07 1.96
C LEU A 37 -15.38 -5.82 3.21
N LEU A 38 -14.92 -4.96 4.12
CA LEU A 38 -15.64 -4.64 5.35
C LEU A 38 -16.96 -3.90 5.10
N LYS A 39 -17.02 -3.03 4.09
CA LYS A 39 -18.28 -2.42 3.64
C LYS A 39 -19.25 -3.47 3.09
N CYS A 40 -18.78 -4.51 2.42
CA CYS A 40 -19.63 -5.62 2.02
C CYS A 40 -20.05 -6.49 3.22
N CYS A 41 -19.26 -6.54 4.29
CA CYS A 41 -19.58 -7.33 5.47
C CYS A 41 -20.58 -6.63 6.41
N TYR A 42 -20.42 -5.31 6.58
CA TYR A 42 -21.07 -4.53 7.64
C TYR A 42 -21.67 -3.20 7.15
N GLY A 43 -21.64 -2.93 5.85
CA GLY A 43 -22.22 -1.73 5.28
C GLY A 43 -23.74 -1.74 5.32
N ASP A 44 -24.30 -0.54 5.18
CA ASP A 44 -25.75 -0.35 5.26
C ASP A 44 -26.48 -1.18 4.19
N GLY A 45 -27.46 -1.97 4.62
CA GLY A 45 -28.26 -2.83 3.75
C GLY A 45 -27.62 -4.17 3.31
N CYS A 46 -26.55 -4.64 3.97
CA CYS A 46 -25.90 -5.90 3.59
C CYS A 46 -26.23 -7.08 4.54
N ASP A 47 -27.33 -7.80 4.28
CA ASP A 47 -27.59 -9.12 4.88
C ASP A 47 -26.70 -10.23 4.29
N TRP A 48 -25.89 -9.90 3.28
CA TRP A 48 -25.07 -10.87 2.56
C TRP A 48 -24.13 -11.62 3.50
N PHE A 49 -23.46 -10.91 4.40
CA PHE A 49 -22.49 -11.52 5.31
C PHE A 49 -23.15 -12.51 6.25
N ASP A 50 -24.35 -12.20 6.76
CA ASP A 50 -25.10 -13.14 7.57
C ASP A 50 -25.69 -14.31 6.75
N ALA A 51 -26.03 -14.07 5.49
CA ALA A 51 -26.61 -15.06 4.57
C ALA A 51 -25.61 -16.09 4.03
N ILE A 52 -24.32 -15.78 3.91
CA ILE A 52 -23.30 -16.71 3.39
C ILE A 52 -22.93 -17.86 4.35
N GLY A 53 -23.43 -17.82 5.59
CA GLY A 53 -23.24 -18.88 6.57
C GLY A 53 -21.88 -18.85 7.29
N ALA A 54 -21.79 -19.54 8.44
CA ALA A 54 -20.67 -19.42 9.37
C ALA A 54 -19.30 -19.78 8.77
N THR A 55 -19.20 -20.85 7.99
CA THR A 55 -17.94 -21.26 7.35
C THR A 55 -17.42 -20.24 6.34
N HIS A 56 -18.32 -19.59 5.61
CA HIS A 56 -17.93 -18.60 4.60
C HIS A 56 -17.57 -17.26 5.26
N ARG A 57 -18.28 -16.88 6.33
CA ARG A 57 -17.92 -15.74 7.19
C ARG A 57 -16.53 -15.88 7.79
N ASP A 58 -16.19 -17.06 8.30
CA ASP A 58 -14.87 -17.34 8.87
C ASP A 58 -13.75 -17.12 7.82
N ARG A 59 -13.93 -17.65 6.61
CA ARG A 59 -12.99 -17.43 5.50
C ARG A 59 -12.86 -15.96 5.10
N VAL A 60 -13.98 -15.23 5.05
CA VAL A 60 -13.98 -13.79 4.75
C VAL A 60 -13.23 -13.01 5.84
N MET A 61 -13.44 -13.34 7.11
CA MET A 61 -12.71 -12.73 8.21
C MET A 61 -11.22 -13.09 8.20
N TRP A 62 -10.87 -14.30 7.78
CA TRP A 62 -9.49 -14.70 7.58
C TRP A 62 -8.81 -13.88 6.48
N ILE A 63 -9.49 -13.64 5.35
CA ILE A 63 -8.99 -12.75 4.28
C ILE A 63 -8.84 -11.31 4.79
N ALA A 64 -9.80 -10.82 5.58
CA ALA A 64 -9.70 -9.49 6.18
C ALA A 64 -8.49 -9.37 7.13
N ALA A 65 -8.21 -10.41 7.92
CA ALA A 65 -7.06 -10.46 8.80
C ALA A 65 -5.74 -10.48 8.03
N ASP A 66 -5.65 -11.26 6.95
CA ASP A 66 -4.50 -11.32 6.06
C ASP A 66 -4.21 -9.96 5.40
N LEU A 67 -5.24 -9.31 4.85
CA LEU A 67 -5.13 -7.96 4.30
C LEU A 67 -4.68 -6.91 5.34
N ALA A 68 -5.10 -7.07 6.59
CA ALA A 68 -4.70 -6.18 7.68
C ALA A 68 -3.23 -6.39 8.08
N ASP A 69 -2.74 -7.63 8.10
CA ASP A 69 -1.34 -7.93 8.37
C ASP A 69 -0.43 -7.37 7.27
N ASP A 70 -0.78 -7.60 6.00
CA ASP A 70 -0.08 -7.04 4.85
C ASP A 70 0.00 -5.51 4.92
N ALA A 71 -1.12 -4.84 5.23
CA ALA A 71 -1.15 -3.38 5.38
C ALA A 71 -0.28 -2.91 6.55
N ALA A 72 -0.28 -3.64 7.68
CA ALA A 72 0.58 -3.33 8.81
C ALA A 72 2.06 -3.45 8.43
N GLN A 73 2.46 -4.52 7.75
CA GLN A 73 3.83 -4.73 7.30
C GLN A 73 4.31 -3.62 6.35
N LEU A 74 3.49 -3.28 5.34
CA LEU A 74 3.79 -2.21 4.40
C LEU A 74 3.91 -0.85 5.10
N SER A 75 3.04 -0.57 6.07
CA SER A 75 3.13 0.66 6.87
C SER A 75 4.43 0.76 7.67
N GLN A 76 4.88 -0.35 8.27
CA GLN A 76 6.14 -0.40 9.00
C GLN A 76 7.33 -0.20 8.08
N GLU A 77 7.30 -0.78 6.88
CA GLU A 77 8.36 -0.60 5.90
C GLU A 77 8.46 0.84 5.40
N LEU A 78 7.32 1.49 5.13
CA LEU A 78 7.28 2.91 4.79
C LEU A 78 7.83 3.79 5.91
N LEU A 79 7.46 3.53 7.17
CA LEU A 79 8.00 4.25 8.32
C LEU A 79 9.52 4.11 8.42
N LYS A 80 10.06 2.90 8.21
CA LYS A 80 11.51 2.68 8.19
C LYS A 80 12.19 3.47 7.06
N GLN A 81 11.61 3.48 5.85
CA GLN A 81 12.15 4.21 4.71
C GLN A 81 12.15 5.72 4.95
N ILE A 82 11.07 6.27 5.51
CA ILE A 82 10.98 7.68 5.89
C ILE A 82 12.06 8.03 6.92
N ASN A 83 12.20 7.21 7.97
CA ASN A 83 13.21 7.42 9.00
C ASN A 83 14.65 7.29 8.45
N ALA A 84 14.88 6.41 7.48
CA ALA A 84 16.17 6.25 6.82
C ALA A 84 16.51 7.44 5.91
N ALA A 85 15.51 8.07 5.30
CA ALA A 85 15.69 9.26 4.47
C ALA A 85 16.00 10.52 5.29
N ASP A 86 15.59 10.58 6.56
CA ASP A 86 15.83 11.71 7.47
C ASP A 86 17.25 11.69 8.08
N MET A 87 17.98 10.57 8.02
CA MET A 87 19.36 10.51 8.54
C MET A 87 20.33 11.30 7.64
N PRO A 88 20.96 12.39 8.13
CA PRO A 88 21.93 13.14 7.34
C PRO A 88 23.19 12.29 7.10
N LYS A 89 23.59 12.20 5.84
CA LYS A 89 24.84 11.53 5.44
C LYS A 89 26.02 12.34 6.00
N ALA A 90 26.67 11.80 7.04
CA ALA A 90 27.87 12.36 7.66
C ALA A 90 29.06 12.41 6.69
#